data_AF-A0A520H307-F1
#
_entry.id   AF-A0A520H307-F1
#
_cell.length_a   1.000
_cell.length_b   1.000
_cell.length_c   1.000
_cell.angle_alpha   90.00
_cell.angle_beta   90.00
_cell.angle_gamma   90.00
#
_symmetry.space_group_name_H-M   'P 1'
#
loop_
_entity.id
_entity.type
_entity.pdbx_description
1 polymer ?
#
loop_
_entity_poly.entity_id
_entity_poly.type
_entity_poly.pdbx_seq_one_letter_code
_entity_poly.pdbx_strand_id
1 'polypeptide(L)'
;MKMIIAALAATVLTPIAAQAQSAGEIRRDNREIRESRRDLRQAQRYGDRGDIRDARRELREDRQERREDWRDYRQTHQNVYRRGNYVGPRGYRYRPVTVGYRFAPA
;
A
#
# COMPACT_ATOMS: atom_id res chain seq x y z
N MET A 1 -49.71 -22.76 11.61
CA MET A 1 -49.20 -22.45 10.26
C MET A 1 -47.75 -22.00 10.36
N LYS A 2 -46.86 -22.61 9.58
CA LYS A 2 -45.51 -22.10 9.29
C LYS A 2 -45.65 -20.87 8.38
N MET A 3 -44.92 -19.80 8.64
CA MET A 3 -44.43 -18.88 7.61
C MET A 3 -42.98 -18.56 7.94
N ILE A 4 -42.13 -19.01 7.02
CA ILE A 4 -40.67 -18.95 6.99
C ILE A 4 -40.26 -17.48 7.04
N ILE A 5 -39.49 -17.11 8.07
CA ILE A 5 -38.73 -15.86 8.05
C ILE A 5 -37.69 -16.03 6.95
N ALA A 6 -37.91 -15.29 5.87
CA ALA A 6 -37.06 -15.21 4.70
C ALA A 6 -35.60 -15.05 5.15
N ALA A 7 -34.81 -16.09 4.92
CA ALA A 7 -33.38 -16.07 5.13
C ALA A 7 -32.78 -14.98 4.24
N LEU A 8 -32.33 -13.91 4.89
CA LEU A 8 -31.13 -13.15 4.59
C LEU A 8 -30.73 -13.11 3.10
N ALA A 9 -31.17 -12.04 2.44
CA ALA A 9 -30.41 -11.44 1.36
C ALA A 9 -29.03 -11.03 1.91
N ALA A 10 -28.01 -11.86 1.70
CA ALA A 10 -26.61 -11.46 1.88
C ALA A 10 -25.66 -12.38 1.11
N THR A 11 -25.92 -12.61 -0.18
CA THR A 11 -24.85 -13.00 -1.12
C THR A 11 -24.00 -11.79 -1.48
N VAL A 12 -23.43 -11.14 -0.46
CA VAL A 12 -22.22 -10.35 -0.67
C VAL A 12 -21.09 -11.34 -0.45
N LEU A 13 -20.60 -11.91 -1.55
CA LEU A 13 -19.32 -12.60 -1.60
C LEU A 13 -18.28 -11.63 -1.01
N THR A 14 -17.96 -11.78 0.26
CA THR A 14 -16.97 -10.98 0.95
C THR A 14 -15.64 -11.72 0.94
N PRO A 15 -14.73 -11.45 -0.02
CA PRO A 15 -13.34 -11.81 0.17
C PRO A 15 -12.69 -10.79 1.12
N ILE A 16 -13.30 -10.46 2.28
CA ILE A 16 -12.67 -9.51 3.24
C ILE A 16 -11.47 -10.18 3.93
N ALA A 17 -11.49 -11.52 4.05
CA ALA A 17 -10.38 -12.29 4.63
C ALA A 17 -9.07 -12.17 3.82
N ALA A 18 -9.14 -12.23 2.48
CA ALA A 18 -7.96 -12.08 1.62
C ALA A 18 -7.42 -10.63 1.58
N GLN A 19 -8.29 -9.64 1.76
CA GLN A 19 -7.93 -8.21 1.74
C GLN A 19 -7.02 -7.81 2.93
N ALA A 20 -7.24 -8.40 4.11
CA ALA A 20 -6.44 -8.16 5.29
C ALA A 20 -5.04 -8.81 5.21
N GLN A 21 -4.94 -9.97 4.54
CA GLN A 21 -3.67 -10.68 4.36
C GLN A 21 -2.71 -9.86 3.49
N SER A 22 -3.10 -9.48 2.27
CA SER A 22 -2.20 -8.79 1.33
C SER A 22 -1.81 -7.37 1.76
N ALA A 23 -2.71 -6.61 2.41
CA ALA A 23 -2.36 -5.30 2.99
C ALA A 23 -1.44 -5.41 4.22
N GLY A 24 -1.55 -6.51 4.97
CA GLY A 24 -0.65 -6.84 6.09
C GLY A 24 0.74 -7.25 5.62
N GLU A 25 0.80 -8.02 4.54
CA GLU A 25 2.01 -8.49 3.84
C GLU A 25 2.85 -7.29 3.37
N ILE A 26 2.27 -6.37 2.59
CA ILE A 26 2.98 -5.14 2.15
C ILE A 26 3.59 -4.35 3.32
N ARG A 27 2.93 -4.29 4.49
CA ARG A 27 3.49 -3.60 5.67
C ARG A 27 4.67 -4.36 6.27
N ARG A 28 4.63 -5.69 6.23
CA ARG A 28 5.70 -6.58 6.66
C ARG A 28 6.90 -6.47 5.72
N ASP A 29 6.75 -6.58 4.40
CA ASP A 29 7.90 -6.50 3.48
C ASP A 29 8.56 -5.11 3.54
N ASN A 30 7.76 -4.05 3.77
CA ASN A 30 8.32 -2.71 4.00
C ASN A 30 9.18 -2.63 5.28
N ARG A 31 8.89 -3.46 6.29
CA ARG A 31 9.71 -3.59 7.50
C ARG A 31 10.98 -4.39 7.19
N GLU A 32 10.86 -5.53 6.52
CA GLU A 32 11.99 -6.39 6.14
C GLU A 32 12.98 -5.62 5.25
N ILE A 33 12.51 -4.91 4.21
CA ILE A 33 13.37 -4.04 3.39
C ILE A 33 14.12 -2.98 4.23
N ARG A 34 13.54 -2.48 5.33
CA ARG A 34 14.23 -1.52 6.20
C ARG A 34 15.31 -2.20 7.04
N GLU A 35 15.05 -3.42 7.47
CA GLU A 35 15.97 -4.28 8.22
C GLU A 35 17.16 -4.69 7.33
N SER A 36 16.92 -5.27 6.16
CA SER A 36 17.97 -5.64 5.20
C SER A 36 18.78 -4.44 4.72
N ARG A 37 18.18 -3.23 4.67
CA ARG A 37 18.95 -1.98 4.44
C ARG A 37 19.86 -1.63 5.61
N ARG A 38 19.44 -1.90 6.84
CA ARG A 38 20.25 -1.70 8.05
C ARG A 38 21.40 -2.70 8.07
N ASP A 39 21.12 -3.95 7.73
CA ASP A 39 22.12 -5.02 7.72
C ASP A 39 23.14 -4.79 6.63
N LEU A 40 22.69 -4.37 5.43
CA LEU A 40 23.62 -3.92 4.39
C LEU A 40 24.51 -2.77 4.85
N ARG A 41 23.98 -1.78 5.57
CA ARG A 41 24.80 -0.69 6.12
C ARG A 41 25.78 -1.19 7.19
N GLN A 42 25.38 -2.17 7.98
CA GLN A 42 26.23 -2.76 9.01
C GLN A 42 27.36 -3.59 8.39
N ALA A 43 27.04 -4.44 7.41
CA ALA A 43 27.99 -5.20 6.62
C ALA A 43 28.98 -4.28 5.88
N GLN A 44 28.50 -3.16 5.32
CA GLN A 44 29.38 -2.14 4.70
C GLN A 44 30.36 -1.50 5.68
N ARG A 45 30.03 -1.46 6.98
CA ARG A 45 30.85 -0.80 8.00
C ARG A 45 31.80 -1.76 8.72
N TYR A 46 31.36 -3.00 8.95
CA TYR A 46 32.04 -3.95 9.83
C TYR A 46 32.26 -5.33 9.22
N GLY A 47 31.61 -5.64 8.09
CA GLY A 47 31.68 -6.95 7.45
C GLY A 47 32.74 -7.03 6.37
N ASP A 48 32.87 -8.23 5.80
CA ASP A 48 33.75 -8.50 4.67
C ASP A 48 33.02 -8.40 3.31
N ARG A 49 33.72 -8.75 2.24
CA ARG A 49 33.16 -8.70 0.88
C ARG A 49 32.02 -9.72 0.67
N GLY A 50 32.07 -10.85 1.35
CA GLY A 50 31.01 -11.86 1.39
C GLY A 50 29.78 -11.30 2.07
N ASP A 51 29.92 -10.76 3.28
CA ASP A 51 28.81 -10.18 4.05
C ASP A 51 28.06 -9.11 3.26
N ILE A 52 28.80 -8.21 2.59
CA ILE A 52 28.20 -7.15 1.77
C ILE A 52 27.46 -7.74 0.56
N ARG A 53 27.99 -8.81 -0.04
CA ARG A 53 27.36 -9.46 -1.20
C ARG A 53 26.06 -10.15 -0.78
N ASP A 54 26.07 -10.81 0.37
CA ASP A 54 24.92 -11.54 0.88
C ASP A 54 23.83 -10.58 1.35
N ALA A 55 24.17 -9.55 2.13
CA ALA A 55 23.21 -8.50 2.51
C ALA A 55 22.64 -7.73 1.30
N ARG A 56 23.42 -7.59 0.21
CA ARG A 56 22.91 -7.04 -1.06
C ARG A 56 21.94 -7.97 -1.76
N ARG A 57 22.18 -9.28 -1.71
CA ARG A 57 21.32 -10.31 -2.31
C ARG A 57 19.99 -10.33 -1.58
N GLU A 58 20.01 -10.40 -0.26
CA GLU A 58 18.83 -10.40 0.61
C GLU A 58 17.98 -9.14 0.37
N LEU A 59 18.59 -7.94 0.43
CA LEU A 59 17.87 -6.70 0.12
C LEU A 59 17.26 -6.68 -1.30
N ARG A 60 17.86 -7.39 -2.26
CA ARG A 60 17.31 -7.49 -3.61
C ARG A 60 16.10 -8.44 -3.64
N GLU A 61 16.18 -9.54 -2.91
CA GLU A 61 15.11 -10.54 -2.78
C GLU A 61 13.88 -9.91 -2.10
N ASP A 62 14.02 -9.25 -0.95
CA ASP A 62 12.88 -8.60 -0.27
C ASP A 62 12.21 -7.54 -1.15
N ARG A 63 13.01 -6.82 -1.96
CA ARG A 63 12.47 -5.82 -2.91
C ARG A 63 11.68 -6.46 -4.03
N GLN A 64 12.09 -7.66 -4.45
CA GLN A 64 11.41 -8.42 -5.49
C GLN A 64 10.09 -8.96 -4.94
N GLU A 65 10.10 -9.57 -3.76
CA GLU A 65 8.91 -10.09 -3.06
C GLU A 65 7.88 -8.99 -2.84
N ARG A 66 8.27 -7.87 -2.22
CA ARG A 66 7.42 -6.68 -2.04
C ARG A 66 6.82 -6.14 -3.35
N ARG A 67 7.51 -6.32 -4.48
CA ARG A 67 7.01 -5.89 -5.79
C ARG A 67 5.98 -6.88 -6.34
N GLU A 68 6.18 -8.17 -6.11
CA GLU A 68 5.26 -9.24 -6.47
C GLU A 68 3.97 -9.12 -5.65
N ASP A 69 4.07 -8.92 -4.34
CA ASP A 69 2.92 -8.74 -3.45
C ASP A 69 2.15 -7.47 -3.78
N TRP A 70 2.85 -6.38 -4.10
CA TRP A 70 2.19 -5.17 -4.58
C TRP A 70 1.44 -5.39 -5.90
N ARG A 71 2.00 -6.19 -6.80
CA ARG A 71 1.36 -6.52 -8.09
C ARG A 71 0.12 -7.36 -7.85
N ASP A 72 0.19 -8.37 -7.00
CA ASP A 72 -0.94 -9.21 -6.63
C ASP A 72 -2.04 -8.40 -5.94
N TYR A 73 -1.67 -7.59 -4.93
CA TYR A 73 -2.58 -6.67 -4.26
C TYR A 73 -3.34 -5.80 -5.27
N ARG A 74 -2.62 -5.19 -6.23
CA ARG A 74 -3.25 -4.34 -7.25
C ARG A 74 -4.19 -5.13 -8.16
N GLN A 75 -3.85 -6.36 -8.51
CA GLN A 75 -4.67 -7.22 -9.36
C GLN A 75 -5.96 -7.65 -8.66
N THR A 76 -5.89 -7.96 -7.37
CA THR A 76 -7.03 -8.35 -6.53
C THR A 76 -7.86 -7.15 -6.03
N HIS A 77 -7.25 -5.96 -5.92
CA HIS A 77 -7.89 -4.74 -5.42
C HIS A 77 -8.11 -3.68 -6.50
N GLN A 78 -8.38 -4.09 -7.75
CA GLN A 78 -8.67 -3.16 -8.85
C GLN A 78 -9.76 -2.14 -8.50
N ASN A 79 -10.74 -2.54 -7.68
CA ASN A 79 -11.86 -1.72 -7.25
C ASN A 79 -11.42 -0.49 -6.43
N VAL A 80 -10.37 -0.63 -5.61
CA VAL A 80 -9.78 0.46 -4.82
C VAL A 80 -9.20 1.54 -5.74
N TYR A 81 -8.60 1.11 -6.85
CA TYR A 81 -8.01 1.99 -7.86
C TYR A 81 -8.98 2.40 -8.98
N ARG A 82 -10.16 1.80 -9.06
CA ARG A 82 -11.25 2.12 -10.00
C ARG A 82 -12.19 3.21 -9.50
N ARG A 83 -12.08 3.64 -8.24
CA ARG A 83 -12.85 4.79 -7.73
C ARG A 83 -12.46 5.97 -8.62
N GLY A 84 -13.42 6.48 -9.39
CA GLY A 84 -13.17 7.45 -10.45
C GLY A 84 -12.25 8.57 -9.98
N ASN A 85 -11.34 9.00 -10.86
CA ASN A 85 -10.47 10.14 -10.60
C ASN A 85 -11.32 11.27 -10.03
N TYR A 86 -10.86 11.92 -8.96
CA TYR A 86 -11.50 13.13 -8.48
C TYR A 86 -11.53 14.14 -9.64
N VAL A 87 -12.71 14.30 -10.24
CA VAL A 87 -12.95 15.33 -11.24
C VAL A 87 -13.31 16.57 -10.46
N GLY A 88 -12.31 17.39 -10.15
CA GLY A 88 -12.54 18.69 -9.55
C GLY A 88 -13.55 19.48 -10.40
N PRO A 89 -14.42 20.29 -9.79
CA PRO A 89 -15.45 21.01 -10.52
C PRO A 89 -14.81 21.85 -11.64
N ARG A 90 -15.38 21.72 -12.85
CA ARG A 90 -14.91 22.44 -14.04
C ARG A 90 -15.14 23.94 -13.85
N GLY A 91 -14.16 24.75 -14.22
CA GLY A 91 -14.24 26.22 -14.13
C GLY A 91 -13.60 26.86 -12.90
N TYR A 92 -13.12 26.06 -11.93
CA TYR A 92 -12.33 26.59 -10.82
C TYR A 92 -10.85 26.64 -11.22
N ARG A 93 -10.30 27.85 -11.31
CA ARG A 93 -8.86 28.06 -11.43
C ARG A 93 -8.28 28.14 -10.02
N TYR A 94 -7.34 27.25 -9.69
CA TYR A 94 -6.63 27.34 -8.41
C TYR A 94 -5.96 28.72 -8.35
N ARG A 95 -6.37 29.57 -7.40
CA ARG A 95 -5.69 30.83 -7.13
C ARG A 95 -4.59 30.53 -6.11
N PRO A 96 -3.31 30.50 -6.51
CA PRO A 96 -2.25 30.29 -5.53
C PRO A 96 -2.35 31.41 -4.48
N VAL A 97 -2.46 31.00 -3.21
CA VAL A 97 -2.47 31.94 -2.10
C VAL A 97 -1.02 32.35 -1.88
N THR A 98 -0.69 33.61 -2.19
CA THR A 98 0.64 34.14 -1.92
C THR A 98 0.82 34.34 -0.41
N VAL A 99 2.05 34.16 0.08
CA VAL A 99 2.39 34.49 1.47
C VAL A 99 2.02 35.95 1.73
N GLY A 100 1.16 36.20 2.71
CA GLY A 100 0.62 37.53 3.04
C GLY A 100 -0.82 37.79 2.56
N TYR A 101 -1.42 36.88 1.80
CA TYR A 101 -2.84 36.99 1.43
C TYR A 101 -3.75 36.86 2.66
N ARG A 102 -4.61 37.86 2.90
CA ARG A 102 -5.64 37.83 3.94
C ARG A 102 -7.00 37.52 3.31
N PHE A 103 -7.64 36.46 3.77
CA PHE A 103 -9.04 36.21 3.46
C PHE A 103 -9.88 37.30 4.12
N ALA A 104 -10.86 37.85 3.40
CA ALA A 104 -11.85 38.71 4.02
C ALA A 104 -12.66 37.88 5.04
N PRO A 105 -12.93 38.41 6.24
CA PRO A 105 -13.84 37.75 7.17
C PRO A 105 -15.24 37.66 6.54
N ALA A 106 -15.94 36.57 6.86
CA ALA A 106 -17.29 36.27 6.37
C ALA A 106 -18.33 37.23 6.92
#